data_AF-A0A9N9J765-F1
#
_entry.id   AF-A0A9N9J765-F1
#
_cell.length_a   1.000
_cell.length_b   1.000
_cell.length_c   1.000
_cell.angle_alpha   90.00
_cell.angle_beta   90.00
_cell.angle_gamma   90.00
#
_symmetry.space_group_name_H-M   'P 1'
#
loop_
_entity.id
_entity.type
_entity.pdbx_description
1 polymer ?
#
loop_
_entity_poly.entity_id
_entity_poly.type
_entity_poly.pdbx_seq_one_letter_code
_entity_poly.pdbx_strand_id
1 'polypeptide(L)'
;ATNYKITSRKFPSLVYTFKENIATIQGFYNQKAIETEQIQLWWVMNWPEGQKRIEVLPKKPNLPSKLWKAIAFGSFVDLQEFTQKNLISNVKQMNEDTWKYSISFGSISEWLLAFKSYMDAVLILYENREQEINTYRDHIYELCTKYKFSAVMGYDEDRRIALVINRDSTLFEKDIEAEGKNFDIAAIKRLKDEVRPNNW
;
A
#
# COMPACT_ATOMS: atom_id res chain seq x y z
N ALA A 1 -8.72 23.89 -11.18
CA ALA A 1 -7.66 23.15 -10.49
C ALA A 1 -8.10 22.94 -9.05
N THR A 2 -8.44 21.72 -8.66
CA THR A 2 -8.85 21.41 -7.29
C THR A 2 -7.58 21.23 -6.46
N ASN A 3 -7.26 22.22 -5.62
CA ASN A 3 -6.13 22.15 -4.69
C ASN A 3 -6.44 21.10 -3.60
N TYR A 4 -6.04 19.85 -3.80
CA TYR A 4 -6.05 18.87 -2.74
C TYR A 4 -4.93 19.18 -1.76
N LYS A 5 -5.31 19.48 -0.52
CA LYS A 5 -4.38 19.77 0.58
C LYS A 5 -3.47 18.55 0.78
N ILE A 6 -2.15 18.74 0.77
CA ILE A 6 -1.19 17.71 1.20
C ILE A 6 -1.71 17.17 2.54
N THR A 7 -1.97 15.86 2.62
CA THR A 7 -2.36 15.28 3.91
C THR A 7 -1.08 15.09 4.69
N SER A 8 -0.85 15.97 5.65
CA SER A 8 0.19 15.76 6.66
C SER A 8 -0.13 14.53 7.50
N ARG A 9 0.92 13.88 8.02
CA ARG A 9 0.79 12.84 9.03
C ARG A 9 -0.09 13.29 10.17
N LYS A 10 -1.04 12.42 10.53
CA LYS A 10 -1.92 12.60 11.68
C LYS A 10 -1.28 12.12 12.99
N PHE A 11 -0.34 11.18 12.89
CA PHE A 11 0.25 10.50 14.04
C PHE A 11 1.75 10.75 14.14
N PRO A 12 2.31 10.80 15.36
CA PRO A 12 3.75 10.80 15.55
C PRO A 12 4.36 9.55 14.92
N SER A 13 5.52 9.72 14.29
CA SER A 13 6.36 8.62 13.82
C SER A 13 7.20 8.07 14.96
N LEU A 14 7.58 6.80 14.82
CA LEU A 14 8.66 6.26 15.60
C LEU A 14 9.98 6.87 15.11
N VAL A 15 10.75 7.41 16.05
CA VAL A 15 12.09 7.94 15.76
C VAL A 15 13.08 6.79 15.80
N TYR A 16 13.71 6.51 14.67
CA TYR A 16 14.79 5.53 14.58
C TYR A 16 16.10 6.29 14.75
N THR A 17 16.54 6.46 16.01
CA THR A 17 17.84 7.10 16.32
C THR A 17 19.04 6.20 16.01
N PHE A 18 18.83 5.02 15.43
CA PHE A 18 19.84 4.00 15.21
C PHE A 18 20.71 4.28 13.97
N LYS A 19 21.41 5.42 13.94
CA LYS A 19 22.51 5.62 12.98
C LYS A 19 23.70 4.67 13.19
N GLU A 20 23.75 3.95 14.31
CA GLU A 20 24.92 3.15 14.70
C GLU A 20 24.75 1.62 14.53
N ASN A 21 23.55 1.10 14.25
CA ASN A 21 23.30 -0.37 14.22
C ASN A 21 22.41 -0.85 13.07
N ILE A 22 22.15 0.00 12.08
CA ILE A 22 21.38 -0.39 10.92
C ILE A 22 22.29 -1.13 9.93
N ALA A 23 21.84 -2.29 9.46
CA ALA A 23 22.55 -3.07 8.46
C ALA A 23 22.83 -2.23 7.20
N THR A 24 24.05 -2.32 6.69
CA THR A 24 24.36 -1.73 5.39
C THR A 24 23.61 -2.51 4.31
N ILE A 25 22.71 -1.83 3.61
CA ILE A 25 22.01 -2.42 2.45
C ILE A 25 22.98 -2.43 1.28
N GLN A 26 23.23 -3.61 0.72
CA GLN A 26 24.08 -3.79 -0.46
C GLN A 26 23.21 -4.11 -1.67
N GLY A 27 23.64 -3.67 -2.86
CA GLY A 27 22.95 -3.95 -4.13
C GLY A 27 21.72 -3.10 -4.41
N PHE A 28 21.43 -2.10 -3.57
CA PHE A 28 20.39 -1.10 -3.82
C PHE A 28 21.04 0.16 -4.40
N TYR A 29 20.37 0.78 -5.37
CA TYR A 29 20.79 2.03 -6.00
C TYR A 29 19.92 3.22 -5.59
N ASN A 30 18.70 2.97 -5.13
CA ASN A 30 17.77 4.02 -4.75
C ASN A 30 17.93 4.40 -3.27
N GLN A 31 18.41 5.61 -3.02
CA GLN A 31 18.69 6.08 -1.67
C GLN A 31 17.45 6.07 -0.75
N LYS A 32 16.26 6.39 -1.29
CA LYS A 32 15.02 6.35 -0.49
C LYS A 32 14.60 4.93 -0.16
N ALA A 33 14.80 4.00 -1.10
CA ALA A 33 14.55 2.59 -0.89
C ALA A 33 15.49 1.99 0.16
N ILE A 34 16.77 2.39 0.14
CA ILE A 34 17.76 2.02 1.18
C ILE A 34 17.26 2.40 2.56
N GLU A 35 16.84 3.65 2.77
CA GLU A 35 16.35 4.12 4.08
C GLU A 35 15.11 3.32 4.56
N THR A 36 14.20 2.99 3.64
CA THR A 36 13.02 2.17 3.96
C THR A 36 13.41 0.74 4.32
N GLU A 37 14.28 0.09 3.54
CA GLU A 37 14.74 -1.29 3.81
C GLU A 37 15.50 -1.36 5.13
N GLN A 38 16.28 -0.33 5.47
CA GLN A 38 16.97 -0.22 6.74
C GLN A 38 16.01 -0.25 7.95
N ILE A 39 14.93 0.54 7.88
CA ILE A 39 13.88 0.54 8.91
C ILE A 39 13.18 -0.83 8.95
N GLN A 40 12.91 -1.42 7.78
CA GLN A 40 12.25 -2.73 7.68
C GLN A 40 13.08 -3.85 8.31
N LEU A 41 14.39 -3.91 8.04
CA LEU A 41 15.29 -4.89 8.66
C LEU A 41 15.30 -4.74 10.19
N TRP A 42 15.28 -3.50 10.69
CA TRP A 42 15.14 -3.27 12.13
C TRP A 42 13.85 -3.89 12.67
N TRP A 43 12.71 -3.72 11.98
CA TRP A 43 11.43 -4.33 12.37
C TRP A 43 11.47 -5.85 12.38
N VAL A 44 12.07 -6.46 11.35
CA VAL A 44 12.20 -7.92 11.25
C VAL A 44 13.01 -8.46 12.43
N MET A 45 14.12 -7.81 12.78
CA MET A 45 15.01 -8.25 13.86
C MET A 45 14.46 -7.94 15.26
N ASN A 46 13.60 -6.91 15.40
CA ASN A 46 13.15 -6.41 16.70
C ASN A 46 11.63 -6.51 16.89
N TRP A 47 10.93 -7.37 16.14
CA TRP A 47 9.47 -7.43 16.16
C TRP A 47 8.84 -7.50 17.56
N PRO A 48 9.30 -8.34 18.51
CA PRO A 48 8.68 -8.40 19.84
C PRO A 48 8.75 -7.07 20.62
N GLU A 49 9.85 -6.32 20.48
CA GLU A 49 10.03 -5.02 21.13
C GLU A 49 9.30 -3.91 20.36
N GLY A 50 9.42 -3.91 19.03
CA GLY A 50 8.71 -2.99 18.17
C GLY A 50 7.18 -3.08 18.32
N GLN A 51 6.63 -4.29 18.46
CA GLN A 51 5.21 -4.50 18.68
C GLN A 51 4.73 -3.85 19.99
N LYS A 52 5.48 -4.00 21.09
CA LYS A 52 5.16 -3.34 22.36
C LYS A 52 5.16 -1.81 22.21
N ARG A 53 6.12 -1.28 21.45
CA ARG A 53 6.16 0.17 21.15
C ARG A 53 4.93 0.61 20.38
N ILE A 54 4.48 -0.16 19.39
CA ILE A 54 3.23 0.12 18.69
C ILE A 54 2.06 0.09 19.68
N GLU A 55 1.96 -0.92 20.54
CA GLU A 55 0.83 -1.08 21.48
C GLU A 55 0.62 0.14 22.40
N VAL A 56 1.71 0.79 22.83
CA VAL A 56 1.66 1.97 23.71
C VAL A 56 1.50 3.31 22.99
N LEU A 57 1.49 3.34 21.65
CA LEU A 57 1.35 4.59 20.90
C LEU A 57 -0.02 5.25 21.14
N PRO A 58 -0.06 6.53 21.57
CA PRO A 58 -1.33 7.21 21.78
C PRO A 58 -2.04 7.44 20.45
N LYS A 59 -3.35 7.21 20.45
CA LYS A 59 -4.25 7.50 19.31
C LYS A 59 -3.94 6.71 18.02
N LYS A 60 -3.09 5.67 18.05
CA LYS A 60 -2.78 4.88 16.84
C LYS A 60 -4.04 4.30 16.18
N PRO A 61 -3.99 4.01 14.86
CA PRO A 61 -5.02 3.24 14.19
C PRO A 61 -5.26 1.89 14.90
N ASN A 62 -6.54 1.53 15.08
CA ASN A 62 -6.91 0.25 15.66
C ASN A 62 -6.81 -0.85 14.59
N LEU A 63 -5.62 -1.43 14.44
CA LEU A 63 -5.34 -2.53 13.51
C LEU A 63 -4.96 -3.79 14.28
N PRO A 64 -5.32 -4.99 13.77
CA PRO A 64 -4.87 -6.24 14.36
C PRO A 64 -3.35 -6.38 14.26
N SER A 65 -2.74 -7.11 15.20
CA SER A 65 -1.28 -7.31 15.26
C SER A 65 -0.71 -7.90 13.95
N LYS A 66 -1.46 -8.80 13.29
CA LYS A 66 -1.09 -9.36 11.97
C LYS A 66 -0.90 -8.27 10.92
N LEU A 67 -1.78 -7.27 10.89
CA LEU A 67 -1.73 -6.18 9.91
C LEU A 67 -0.59 -5.21 10.22
N TRP A 68 -0.38 -4.87 11.49
CA TRP A 68 0.82 -4.13 11.92
C TRP A 68 2.11 -4.83 11.51
N LYS A 69 2.18 -6.15 11.70
CA LYS A 69 3.35 -6.95 11.32
C LYS A 69 3.58 -6.95 9.82
N ALA A 70 2.52 -7.09 9.02
CA ALA A 70 2.62 -7.05 7.56
C ALA A 70 3.18 -5.71 7.07
N ILE A 71 2.68 -4.59 7.60
CA ILE A 71 3.20 -3.25 7.29
C ILE A 71 4.65 -3.11 7.75
N ALA A 72 4.96 -3.47 8.99
CA ALA A 72 6.29 -3.41 9.56
C ALA A 72 7.31 -4.23 8.75
N PHE A 73 6.88 -5.35 8.17
CA PHE A 73 7.74 -6.25 7.41
C PHE A 73 7.74 -5.93 5.91
N GLY A 74 7.17 -4.81 5.48
CA GLY A 74 7.10 -4.42 4.07
C GLY A 74 6.40 -5.46 3.19
N SER A 75 5.46 -6.23 3.76
CA SER A 75 4.68 -7.22 3.03
C SER A 75 3.53 -6.54 2.28
N PHE A 76 3.04 -7.19 1.23
CA PHE A 76 1.82 -6.72 0.57
C PHE A 76 0.64 -6.75 1.53
N VAL A 77 -0.15 -5.68 1.51
CA VAL A 77 -1.36 -5.54 2.30
C VAL A 77 -2.51 -5.14 1.39
N ASP A 78 -3.62 -5.87 1.48
CA ASP A 78 -4.84 -5.53 0.77
C ASP A 78 -5.50 -4.30 1.42
N LEU A 79 -5.72 -3.23 0.63
CA LEU A 79 -6.34 -2.01 1.12
C LEU A 79 -7.77 -2.24 1.61
N GLN A 80 -8.44 -3.31 1.17
CA GLN A 80 -9.76 -3.66 1.68
C GLN A 80 -9.75 -3.92 3.18
N GLU A 81 -8.62 -4.38 3.76
CA GLU A 81 -8.47 -4.57 5.20
C GLU A 81 -8.60 -3.25 6.01
N PHE A 82 -8.49 -2.10 5.34
CA PHE A 82 -8.64 -0.76 5.93
C PHE A 82 -10.01 -0.14 5.70
N THR A 83 -10.96 -0.84 5.08
CA THR A 83 -12.34 -0.35 4.98
C THR A 83 -13.00 -0.37 6.36
N GLN A 84 -13.88 0.61 6.63
CA GLN A 84 -14.53 0.73 7.94
C GLN A 84 -15.26 -0.54 8.38
N LYS A 85 -15.87 -1.27 7.43
CA LYS A 85 -16.56 -2.54 7.70
C LYS A 85 -15.59 -3.60 8.27
N ASN A 86 -14.40 -3.70 7.69
CA ASN A 86 -13.38 -4.67 8.10
C ASN A 86 -12.69 -4.26 9.41
N LEU A 87 -12.49 -2.96 9.64
CA LEU A 87 -11.95 -2.47 10.92
C LEU A 87 -12.90 -2.73 12.10
N ILE A 88 -14.22 -2.69 11.87
CA ILE A 88 -15.24 -2.93 12.91
C ILE A 88 -15.47 -4.43 13.13
N SER A 89 -15.47 -5.27 12.07
CA SER A 89 -15.65 -6.72 12.19
C SER A 89 -14.46 -7.40 12.87
N ASN A 90 -13.24 -6.89 12.71
CA ASN A 90 -12.05 -7.40 13.41
C ASN A 90 -12.12 -7.24 14.95
N VAL A 91 -13.02 -6.39 15.47
CA VAL A 91 -13.30 -6.27 16.91
C VAL A 91 -14.24 -7.37 17.40
N LYS A 92 -14.94 -8.05 16.48
CA LYS A 92 -15.95 -9.09 16.77
C LYS A 92 -15.80 -10.28 15.82
N GLN A 93 -14.71 -11.07 15.90
CA GLN A 93 -14.71 -12.54 15.69
C GLN A 93 -13.30 -13.14 15.61
N MET A 94 -13.00 -14.07 16.52
CA MET A 94 -12.27 -15.31 16.21
C MET A 94 -13.31 -16.32 15.73
N ASN A 95 -13.35 -16.63 14.42
CA ASN A 95 -13.55 -17.97 13.84
C ASN A 95 -14.00 -17.93 12.37
N GLU A 96 -13.44 -18.91 11.65
CA GLU A 96 -13.93 -19.60 10.44
C GLU A 96 -14.02 -18.85 9.10
N ASP A 97 -13.03 -19.20 8.24
CA ASP A 97 -13.24 -19.74 6.88
C ASP A 97 -14.45 -19.22 6.11
N THR A 98 -14.44 -17.92 5.85
CA THR A 98 -15.41 -17.30 4.95
C THR A 98 -14.69 -16.84 3.68
N TRP A 99 -15.15 -17.38 2.56
CA TRP A 99 -14.55 -17.24 1.24
C TRP A 99 -14.38 -15.77 0.88
N LYS A 100 -13.14 -15.36 0.54
CA LYS A 100 -12.78 -14.01 0.08
C LYS A 100 -13.43 -13.73 -1.28
N TYR A 101 -14.69 -13.33 -1.30
CA TYR A 101 -15.14 -12.43 -2.35
C TYR A 101 -14.36 -11.13 -2.17
N SER A 102 -13.37 -10.89 -3.02
CA SER A 102 -12.67 -9.60 -3.11
C SER A 102 -13.75 -8.53 -3.29
N ILE A 103 -13.94 -7.70 -2.28
CA ILE A 103 -15.03 -6.75 -2.27
C ILE A 103 -14.80 -5.60 -3.25
N SER A 104 -13.67 -5.37 -3.90
CA SER A 104 -13.40 -4.27 -4.86
C SER A 104 -14.08 -2.93 -4.55
N PHE A 105 -13.29 -1.89 -4.28
CA PHE A 105 -13.80 -0.53 -4.10
C PHE A 105 -14.84 -0.16 -5.17
N GLY A 106 -15.96 0.41 -4.74
CA GLY A 106 -17.03 0.88 -5.62
C GLY A 106 -16.74 2.27 -6.19
N SER A 107 -15.82 3.02 -5.57
CA SER A 107 -15.44 4.35 -6.02
C SER A 107 -14.04 4.78 -5.55
N ILE A 108 -13.49 5.80 -6.21
CA ILE A 108 -12.24 6.44 -5.78
C ILE A 108 -12.33 7.02 -4.36
N SER A 109 -13.50 7.47 -3.92
CA SER A 109 -13.69 7.99 -2.55
C SER A 109 -13.51 6.90 -1.50
N GLU A 110 -13.98 5.68 -1.77
CA GLU A 110 -13.78 4.53 -0.87
C GLU A 110 -12.31 4.11 -0.84
N TRP A 111 -11.65 4.07 -2.00
CA TRP A 111 -10.21 3.80 -2.08
C TRP A 111 -9.40 4.86 -1.33
N LEU A 112 -9.69 6.16 -1.52
CA LEU A 112 -8.99 7.25 -0.83
C LEU A 112 -9.14 7.15 0.69
N LEU A 113 -10.30 6.73 1.19
CA LEU A 113 -10.52 6.56 2.62
C LEU A 113 -9.69 5.39 3.17
N ALA A 114 -9.71 4.24 2.50
CA ALA A 114 -8.92 3.07 2.89
C ALA A 114 -7.42 3.33 2.78
N PHE A 115 -6.98 3.96 1.68
CA PHE A 115 -5.60 4.37 1.45
C PHE A 115 -5.12 5.38 2.50
N LYS A 116 -5.99 6.30 2.94
CA LYS A 116 -5.65 7.21 4.04
C LYS A 116 -5.43 6.48 5.36
N SER A 117 -6.28 5.49 5.68
CA SER A 117 -6.08 4.65 6.88
C SER A 117 -4.82 3.80 6.79
N TYR A 118 -4.49 3.26 5.61
CA TYR A 118 -3.22 2.59 5.34
C TYR A 118 -2.03 3.54 5.52
N MET A 119 -2.06 4.72 4.88
CA MET A 119 -1.04 5.75 4.99
C MET A 119 -0.80 6.14 6.46
N ASP A 120 -1.87 6.39 7.23
CA ASP A 120 -1.76 6.74 8.64
C ASP A 120 -1.02 5.67 9.47
N ALA A 121 -1.15 4.39 9.11
CA ALA A 121 -0.45 3.29 9.76
C ALA A 121 1.00 3.15 9.27
N VAL A 122 1.22 3.19 7.95
CA VAL A 122 2.56 3.12 7.34
C VAL A 122 3.44 4.24 7.88
N LEU A 123 2.92 5.45 7.94
CA LEU A 123 3.69 6.64 8.30
C LEU A 123 4.01 6.76 9.80
N ILE A 124 3.40 5.93 10.66
CA ILE A 124 3.88 5.73 12.03
C ILE A 124 5.21 4.97 12.01
N LEU A 125 5.33 3.97 11.13
CA LEU A 125 6.51 3.11 11.04
C LEU A 125 7.59 3.65 10.08
N TYR A 126 7.19 4.32 9.01
CA TYR A 126 8.04 4.71 7.88
C TYR A 126 7.81 6.18 7.52
N GLU A 127 8.24 7.09 8.37
CA GLU A 127 8.03 8.53 8.13
C GLU A 127 8.72 9.03 6.86
N ASN A 128 9.83 8.40 6.49
CA ASN A 128 10.62 8.73 5.30
C ASN A 128 9.80 8.53 4.00
N ARG A 129 8.68 7.79 4.06
CA ARG A 129 7.78 7.55 2.92
C ARG A 129 6.65 8.58 2.78
N GLU A 130 6.57 9.61 3.64
CA GLU A 130 5.44 10.57 3.62
C GLU A 130 5.27 11.25 2.26
N GLN A 131 6.36 11.74 1.67
CA GLN A 131 6.30 12.36 0.35
C GLN A 131 5.91 11.35 -0.74
N GLU A 132 6.51 10.16 -0.70
CA GLU A 132 6.28 9.07 -1.66
C GLU A 132 4.80 8.68 -1.74
N ILE A 133 4.21 8.40 -0.58
CA ILE A 133 2.83 7.90 -0.49
C ILE A 133 1.83 9.01 -0.84
N ASN A 134 2.12 10.28 -0.51
CA ASN A 134 1.29 11.40 -0.96
C ASN A 134 1.35 11.59 -2.48
N THR A 135 2.54 11.55 -3.08
CA THR A 135 2.69 11.65 -4.54
C THR A 135 1.96 10.50 -5.24
N TYR A 136 2.07 9.28 -4.71
CA TYR A 136 1.37 8.13 -5.28
C TYR A 136 -0.16 8.25 -5.21
N ARG A 137 -0.70 8.72 -4.08
CA ARG A 137 -2.13 9.00 -3.94
C ARG A 137 -2.62 9.97 -5.01
N ASP A 138 -1.88 11.06 -5.21
CA ASP A 138 -2.24 12.09 -6.19
C ASP A 138 -2.15 11.54 -7.62
N HIS A 139 -1.17 10.66 -7.89
CA HIS A 139 -1.04 9.95 -9.16
C HIS A 139 -2.23 9.03 -9.45
N ILE A 140 -2.67 8.21 -8.47
CA ILE A 140 -3.86 7.37 -8.62
C ILE A 140 -5.11 8.22 -8.88
N TYR A 141 -5.25 9.35 -8.18
CA TYR A 141 -6.34 10.29 -8.41
C TYR A 141 -6.32 10.83 -9.84
N GLU A 142 -5.15 11.24 -10.34
CA GLU A 142 -4.98 11.70 -11.73
C GLU A 142 -5.33 10.60 -12.74
N LEU A 143 -4.87 9.36 -12.53
CA LEU A 143 -5.20 8.23 -13.40
C LEU A 143 -6.72 7.98 -13.46
N CYS A 144 -7.44 8.14 -12.35
CA CYS A 144 -8.90 8.02 -12.31
C CYS A 144 -9.63 9.08 -13.14
N THR A 145 -8.99 10.20 -13.49
CA THR A 145 -9.56 11.21 -14.40
C THR A 145 -9.43 10.81 -15.88
N LYS A 146 -8.53 9.87 -16.19
CA LYS A 146 -8.19 9.45 -17.56
C LYS A 146 -8.70 8.05 -17.91
N TYR A 147 -8.71 7.15 -16.94
CA TYR A 147 -9.00 5.73 -17.14
C TYR A 147 -10.20 5.28 -16.30
N LYS A 148 -10.78 4.14 -16.69
CA LYS A 148 -11.84 3.50 -15.89
C LYS A 148 -11.28 3.12 -14.52
N PHE A 149 -12.05 3.40 -13.48
CA PHE A 149 -11.65 3.14 -12.09
C PHE A 149 -11.17 1.70 -11.85
N SER A 150 -11.85 0.70 -12.42
CA SER A 150 -11.45 -0.70 -12.28
C SER A 150 -10.06 -1.01 -12.85
N ALA A 151 -9.68 -0.38 -13.97
CA ALA A 151 -8.33 -0.53 -14.53
C ALA A 151 -7.28 0.13 -13.61
N VAL A 152 -7.62 1.29 -13.02
CA VAL A 152 -6.74 1.96 -12.07
C VAL A 152 -6.57 1.14 -10.78
N MET A 153 -7.60 0.42 -10.33
CA MET A 153 -7.49 -0.49 -9.18
C MET A 153 -6.59 -1.70 -9.47
N GLY A 154 -6.66 -2.27 -10.68
CA GLY A 154 -5.71 -3.30 -11.12
C GLY A 154 -4.28 -2.78 -11.13
N TYR A 155 -4.08 -1.56 -11.63
CA TYR A 155 -2.78 -0.90 -11.60
C TYR A 155 -2.27 -0.63 -10.17
N ASP A 156 -3.11 -0.15 -9.26
CA ASP A 156 -2.72 0.08 -7.86
C ASP A 156 -2.23 -1.21 -7.18
N GLU A 157 -2.98 -2.29 -7.35
CA GLU A 157 -2.64 -3.59 -6.80
C GLU A 157 -1.32 -4.11 -7.39
N ASP A 158 -1.22 -4.16 -8.73
CA ASP A 158 -0.01 -4.62 -9.42
C ASP A 158 1.22 -3.80 -9.02
N ARG A 159 1.09 -2.47 -8.93
CA ARG A 159 2.20 -1.59 -8.55
C ARG A 159 2.68 -1.86 -7.13
N ARG A 160 1.75 -2.02 -6.17
CA ARG A 160 2.11 -2.29 -4.77
C ARG A 160 2.68 -3.70 -4.59
N ILE A 161 2.25 -4.69 -5.39
CA ILE A 161 2.86 -6.02 -5.43
C ILE A 161 4.28 -5.95 -5.99
N ALA A 162 4.48 -5.26 -7.11
CA ALA A 162 5.79 -5.08 -7.73
C ALA A 162 6.80 -4.45 -6.78
N LEU A 163 6.37 -3.48 -5.95
CA LEU A 163 7.21 -2.85 -4.93
C LEU A 163 7.69 -3.83 -3.84
N VAL A 164 6.86 -4.81 -3.47
CA VAL A 164 7.24 -5.83 -2.48
C VAL A 164 8.26 -6.81 -3.05
N ILE A 165 8.19 -7.06 -4.37
CA ILE A 165 9.11 -7.93 -5.12
C ILE A 165 10.45 -7.21 -5.39
N ASN A 166 10.38 -5.95 -5.85
CA ASN A 166 11.55 -5.11 -6.12
C ASN A 166 11.68 -4.01 -5.08
N ARG A 167 12.41 -4.34 -4.01
CA ARG A 167 12.58 -3.44 -2.87
C ARG A 167 13.54 -2.28 -3.11
N ASP A 168 14.29 -2.26 -4.22
CA ASP A 168 15.11 -1.11 -4.63
C ASP A 168 14.30 -0.03 -5.39
N SER A 169 12.99 -0.23 -5.54
CA SER A 169 12.06 0.74 -6.12
C SER A 169 11.25 1.47 -5.05
N THR A 170 10.66 2.59 -5.41
CA THR A 170 9.69 3.37 -4.66
C THR A 170 8.48 3.69 -5.52
N LEU A 171 7.36 4.10 -4.90
CA LEU A 171 6.17 4.55 -5.63
C LEU A 171 6.37 5.88 -6.38
N PHE A 172 7.54 6.52 -6.30
CA PHE A 172 7.87 7.65 -7.18
C PHE A 172 8.14 7.22 -8.62
N GLU A 173 8.69 6.02 -8.81
CA GLU A 173 8.99 5.55 -10.15
C GLU A 173 7.73 5.00 -10.83
N LYS A 174 7.68 5.19 -12.15
CA LYS A 174 6.67 4.56 -13.00
C LYS A 174 6.95 3.07 -13.14
N ASP A 175 5.88 2.32 -13.36
CA ASP A 175 5.94 0.89 -13.59
C ASP A 175 5.35 0.59 -14.94
N ILE A 176 6.22 0.51 -15.95
CA ILE A 176 5.81 0.34 -17.34
C ILE A 176 5.07 -0.99 -17.53
N GLU A 177 5.45 -2.03 -16.78
CA GLU A 177 4.80 -3.33 -16.85
C GLU A 177 3.38 -3.27 -16.28
N ALA A 178 3.21 -2.69 -15.08
CA ALA A 178 1.90 -2.49 -14.49
C ALA A 178 1.01 -1.56 -15.35
N GLU A 179 1.58 -0.48 -15.91
CA GLU A 179 0.87 0.43 -16.82
C GLU A 179 0.43 -0.30 -18.10
N GLY A 180 1.34 -1.05 -18.75
CA GLY A 180 1.04 -1.79 -19.98
C GLY A 180 -0.04 -2.85 -19.77
N LYS A 181 0.02 -3.58 -18.65
CA LYS A 181 -0.96 -4.60 -18.28
C LYS A 181 -2.37 -4.02 -18.06
N ASN A 182 -2.47 -2.83 -17.46
CA ASN A 182 -3.75 -2.28 -17.01
C ASN A 182 -4.35 -1.22 -17.95
N PHE A 183 -3.52 -0.50 -18.71
CA PHE A 183 -3.98 0.64 -19.52
C PHE A 183 -3.83 0.46 -21.04
N ASP A 184 -3.10 -0.54 -21.54
CA ASP A 184 -2.92 -0.69 -22.97
C ASP A 184 -4.18 -1.24 -23.67
N ILE A 185 -4.87 -0.33 -24.38
CA ILE A 185 -6.13 -0.55 -25.10
C ILE A 185 -5.99 -1.62 -26.20
N ALA A 186 -4.79 -1.83 -26.74
CA ALA A 186 -4.55 -2.84 -27.77
C ALA A 186 -4.66 -4.29 -27.22
N ALA A 187 -4.31 -4.51 -25.95
CA ALA A 187 -4.47 -5.80 -25.27
C ALA A 187 -5.92 -6.04 -24.82
N ILE A 188 -6.61 -4.99 -24.37
CA ILE A 188 -8.02 -5.03 -23.95
C ILE A 188 -8.96 -5.34 -25.12
N LYS A 189 -8.60 -4.98 -26.36
CA LYS A 189 -9.36 -5.36 -27.57
C LYS A 189 -9.14 -6.82 -27.99
N ARG A 190 -7.90 -7.35 -27.98
CA ARG A 190 -7.64 -8.75 -28.38
C ARG A 190 -8.36 -9.78 -27.51
N LEU A 191 -8.42 -9.54 -26.19
CA LEU A 191 -9.15 -10.40 -25.25
C LEU A 191 -10.67 -10.41 -25.47
N LYS A 192 -11.25 -9.37 -26.06
CA LYS A 192 -12.67 -9.32 -26.41
C LYS A 192 -12.99 -9.98 -27.76
N ASP A 193 -12.01 -10.04 -28.65
CA ASP A 193 -12.18 -10.61 -29.99
C ASP A 193 -11.96 -12.13 -29.99
N GLU A 194 -11.20 -12.69 -29.04
CA GLU A 194 -11.02 -14.15 -28.88
C GLU A 194 -12.19 -14.86 -28.16
N VAL A 195 -13.03 -14.12 -27.41
CA VAL A 195 -14.15 -14.68 -26.61
C VAL A 195 -15.49 -14.62 -27.36
N ARG A 196 -15.50 -14.33 -28.67
CA ARG A 196 -16.68 -14.60 -29.51
C ARG A 196 -16.55 -16.01 -30.09
N PRO A 197 -17.32 -17.01 -29.63
CA PRO A 197 -17.51 -18.19 -30.45
C PRO A 197 -18.25 -17.74 -31.71
N ASN A 198 -17.67 -18.06 -32.87
CA ASN A 198 -18.35 -18.02 -34.14
C ASN A 198 -19.63 -18.86 -34.04
N ASN A 199 -20.77 -18.23 -33.83
CA ASN A 199 -22.07 -18.82 -34.13
C ASN A 199 -22.45 -18.36 -35.54
N TRP A 200 -22.75 -19.36 -36.36
CA TRP A 200 -23.09 -19.31 -37.78
C TRP A 200 -24.36 -18.50 -38.04
#